data_AF-A0A645FY29-F1
#
_entry.id   AF-A0A645FY29-F1
#
_cell.length_a   1.000
_cell.length_b   1.000
_cell.length_c   1.000
_cell.angle_alpha   90.00
_cell.angle_beta   90.00
_cell.angle_gamma   90.00
#
_symmetry.space_group_name_H-M   'P 1'
#
loop_
_entity.id
_entity.type
_entity.pdbx_description
1 polymer ?
#
loop_
_entity_poly.entity_id
_entity_poly.type
_entity_poly.pdbx_seq_one_letter_code
_entity_poly.pdbx_strand_id
1 'polypeptide(L)'
;MQQADGSVDDSYRIDYMAAHIREMKKAVVEDGVDLMGYTPWGCIDLVSAGTGEMKKRYGFIYVDKNNDGSGTLARSPKKSFSWYQNVIQSNAENL
;
A
#
# COMPACT_ATOMS: atom_id res chain seq x y z
N MET A 1 -1.72 -7.89 10.56
CA MET A 1 -0.96 -7.61 11.79
C MET A 1 0.49 -8.01 11.55
N GLN A 2 1.43 -7.53 12.37
CA GLN A 2 2.80 -8.02 12.30
C GLN A 2 2.85 -9.46 12.84
N GLN A 3 3.53 -10.34 12.12
CA GLN A 3 3.75 -11.72 12.51
C GLN A 3 4.95 -11.80 13.48
N ALA A 4 5.16 -12.97 14.10
CA ALA A 4 6.24 -13.16 15.08
C ALA A 4 7.64 -12.91 14.51
N ASP A 5 7.83 -13.09 13.20
CA ASP A 5 9.08 -12.83 12.48
C ASP A 5 9.25 -11.36 12.04
N GLY A 6 8.30 -10.48 12.39
CA GLY A 6 8.32 -9.07 12.01
C GLY A 6 7.72 -8.76 10.64
N SER A 7 7.31 -9.78 9.88
CA SER A 7 6.65 -9.61 8.58
C SER A 7 5.21 -9.14 8.72
N VAL A 8 4.66 -8.53 7.66
CA VAL A 8 3.24 -8.19 7.59
C VAL A 8 2.68 -8.76 6.30
N ASP A 9 1.83 -9.79 6.42
CA ASP A 9 1.01 -10.24 5.30
C ASP A 9 -0.22 -9.34 5.19
N ASP A 10 -0.22 -8.50 4.16
CA ASP A 10 -1.29 -7.59 3.81
C ASP A 10 -1.87 -7.89 2.42
N SER A 11 -2.07 -9.17 2.11
CA SER A 11 -2.67 -9.61 0.84
C SER A 11 -4.01 -8.90 0.53
N TYR A 12 -4.82 -8.60 1.56
CA TYR A 12 -6.05 -7.81 1.38
C TYR A 12 -5.82 -6.43 0.76
N ARG A 13 -4.68 -5.78 1.05
CA ARG A 13 -4.30 -4.47 0.48
C ARG A 13 -3.85 -4.62 -0.96
N ILE A 14 -3.11 -5.69 -1.25
CA ILE A 14 -2.72 -6.08 -2.61
C ILE A 14 -3.98 -6.27 -3.45
N ASP A 15 -4.94 -7.07 -2.99
CA ASP A 15 -6.18 -7.35 -3.71
C ASP A 15 -6.98 -6.07 -3.99
N TYR A 16 -7.13 -5.22 -2.97
CA TYR A 16 -7.80 -3.93 -3.09
C TYR A 16 -7.13 -3.06 -4.16
N MET A 17 -5.81 -2.90 -4.10
CA MET A 17 -5.10 -2.05 -5.05
C MET A 17 -5.06 -2.63 -6.45
N ALA A 18 -4.83 -3.94 -6.60
CA ALA A 18 -4.84 -4.62 -7.87
C ALA A 18 -6.19 -4.46 -8.58
N ALA A 19 -7.31 -4.55 -7.84
CA ALA A 19 -8.63 -4.28 -8.41
C ALA A 19 -8.75 -2.86 -9.00
N HIS A 20 -8.26 -1.83 -8.30
CA HIS A 20 -8.32 -0.45 -8.80
C HIS A 20 -7.37 -0.22 -9.98
N ILE A 21 -6.17 -0.82 -9.96
CA ILE A 21 -5.20 -0.69 -11.06
C ILE A 21 -5.73 -1.36 -12.34
N ARG A 22 -6.45 -2.49 -12.22
CA ARG A 22 -7.10 -3.11 -13.38
C ARG A 22 -8.12 -2.18 -14.04
N GLU A 23 -9.02 -1.60 -13.28
CA GLU A 23 -10.04 -0.70 -13.84
C GLU A 23 -9.40 0.60 -14.37
N MET A 24 -8.38 1.13 -13.68
CA MET A 24 -7.59 2.26 -14.18
C MET A 24 -6.94 1.96 -15.52
N LYS A 25 -6.36 0.77 -15.71
CA LYS A 25 -5.76 0.35 -16.97
C LYS A 25 -6.80 0.25 -18.10
N LYS A 26 -8.01 -0.24 -17.82
CA LYS A 26 -9.11 -0.23 -18.80
C LYS A 26 -9.49 1.19 -19.21
N ALA A 27 -9.63 2.11 -18.26
CA ALA A 27 -9.95 3.50 -18.56
C ALA A 27 -8.91 4.16 -19.50
N VAL A 28 -7.62 3.83 -19.34
CA VAL A 28 -6.56 4.34 -20.23
C VAL A 28 -6.60 3.66 -21.60
N VAL A 29 -6.67 2.32 -21.65
CA VAL A 29 -6.50 1.54 -22.89
C VAL A 29 -7.78 1.46 -23.73
N GLU A 30 -8.93 1.26 -23.10
CA GLU A 30 -10.21 1.04 -23.76
C GLU A 30 -10.98 2.36 -23.95
N ASP A 31 -10.95 3.24 -22.95
CA ASP A 31 -11.71 4.50 -22.98
C ASP A 31 -10.88 5.71 -23.44
N GLY A 32 -9.56 5.56 -23.59
CA GLY A 32 -8.66 6.61 -24.09
C GLY A 32 -8.40 7.77 -23.13
N VAL A 33 -8.57 7.56 -21.82
CA VAL A 33 -8.32 8.60 -20.80
C VAL A 33 -6.83 8.93 -20.72
N ASP A 34 -6.49 10.22 -20.80
CA ASP A 34 -5.14 10.72 -20.55
C ASP A 34 -4.85 10.79 -19.04
N LEU A 35 -4.24 9.73 -18.51
CA LEU A 35 -3.90 9.60 -17.09
C LEU A 35 -2.40 9.76 -16.87
N MET A 36 -2.02 10.81 -16.16
CA MET A 36 -0.60 11.12 -15.88
C MET A 36 0.08 10.10 -14.96
N GLY A 37 -0.64 9.49 -14.03
CA GLY A 37 -0.06 8.54 -13.07
C GLY A 37 -0.99 8.18 -11.91
N TYR A 38 -0.50 7.29 -11.04
CA TYR A 38 -1.24 6.74 -9.90
C TYR A 38 -0.35 6.69 -8.65
N THR A 39 -0.79 7.34 -7.56
CA THR A 39 -0.03 7.45 -6.32
C THR A 39 -0.85 6.95 -5.12
N PRO A 40 -0.57 5.73 -4.62
CA PRO A 40 -1.29 5.17 -3.47
C PRO A 40 -1.13 6.03 -2.21
N TRP A 41 -2.25 6.32 -1.56
CA TRP A 41 -2.25 7.11 -0.33
C TRP A 41 -1.51 6.40 0.81
N GLY A 42 -0.72 7.18 1.56
CA GLY A 42 -0.06 6.70 2.77
C GLY A 42 0.90 5.55 2.50
N CYS A 43 1.74 5.65 1.46
CA CYS A 43 2.71 4.64 1.04
C CYS A 43 3.66 4.15 2.16
N ILE A 44 3.84 4.96 3.21
CA ILE A 44 4.37 4.59 4.52
C ILE A 44 3.28 4.80 5.59
N ASP A 45 3.20 3.91 6.57
CA ASP A 45 2.23 4.04 7.66
C ASP A 45 2.34 5.41 8.35
N LEU A 46 1.18 6.06 8.51
CA LEU A 46 1.03 7.41 9.04
C LEU A 46 -0.23 7.49 9.92
N VAL A 47 -0.35 8.59 10.67
CA VAL A 47 -1.53 8.88 11.49
C VAL A 47 -2.72 9.20 10.57
N SER A 48 -3.80 8.45 10.69
CA SER A 48 -5.00 8.65 9.85
C SER A 48 -5.60 10.06 10.05
N ALA A 49 -6.10 10.68 8.98
CA ALA A 49 -6.69 12.01 9.07
C ALA A 49 -8.02 12.01 9.87
N GLY A 50 -8.95 11.10 9.54
CA GLY A 50 -10.29 11.12 10.12
C GLY A 50 -10.38 10.68 11.58
N THR A 51 -9.49 9.80 12.03
CA THR A 51 -9.53 9.24 13.40
C THR A 51 -8.28 9.51 14.22
N GLY A 52 -7.19 10.03 13.63
CA GLY A 52 -5.94 10.26 14.35
C GLY A 52 -5.22 8.96 14.73
N GLU A 53 -5.41 7.87 13.99
CA GLU A 53 -5.00 6.52 14.41
C GLU A 53 -3.82 5.98 13.61
N MET A 54 -2.86 5.35 14.31
CA MET A 54 -1.85 4.48 13.73
C MET A 54 -2.38 3.08 13.41
N LYS A 55 -3.40 2.60 14.14
CA LYS A 55 -3.98 1.26 13.91
C LYS A 55 -4.60 1.10 12.52
N LYS A 56 -5.07 2.20 11.92
CA LYS A 56 -5.59 2.25 10.55
C LYS A 56 -4.43 2.47 9.57
N ARG A 57 -3.78 1.37 9.19
CA ARG A 57 -2.54 1.34 8.39
C ARG A 57 -2.81 1.30 6.89
N TYR A 58 -2.02 2.02 6.09
CA TYR A 58 -2.17 2.12 4.64
C TYR A 58 -0.92 1.70 3.86
N GLY A 59 0.27 1.81 4.45
CA GLY A 59 1.50 1.80 3.66
C GLY A 59 1.96 0.44 3.20
N PHE A 60 2.87 0.46 2.24
CA PHE A 60 3.74 -0.65 1.89
C PHE A 60 4.85 -0.84 2.92
N ILE A 61 5.16 0.24 3.64
CA ILE A 61 6.16 0.28 4.71
C ILE A 61 5.42 0.35 6.04
N TYR A 62 5.63 -0.67 6.88
CA TYR A 62 5.17 -0.67 8.26
C TYR A 62 6.02 0.30 9.09
N VAL A 63 5.38 1.02 10.01
CA VAL A 63 6.06 1.83 11.02
C VAL A 63 5.66 1.33 12.39
N ASP A 64 6.65 0.96 13.19
CA ASP A 64 6.48 0.52 14.58
C ASP A 64 6.10 1.71 15.48
N LYS A 65 4.81 2.05 15.45
CA LYS A 65 4.16 3.05 16.29
C LYS A 65 2.71 2.67 16.52
N ASN A 66 2.25 2.77 17.75
CA ASN A 66 0.89 2.46 18.18
C ASN A 66 0.11 3.73 18.57
N ASN A 67 -1.20 3.59 18.79
CA ASN A 67 -2.07 4.72 19.15
C ASN A 67 -1.74 5.32 20.53
N ASP A 68 -1.21 4.53 21.45
CA ASP A 68 -0.78 4.97 22.78
C ASP A 68 0.60 5.68 22.76
N GLY A 69 1.19 5.83 21.58
CA GLY A 69 2.51 6.42 21.38
C GLY A 69 3.69 5.46 21.54
N SER A 70 3.45 4.20 21.96
CA SER A 70 4.50 3.19 22.04
C SER A 70 5.03 2.77 20.65
N GLY A 71 6.24 2.24 20.61
CA GLY A 71 6.92 1.78 19.40
C GLY A 71 8.27 2.46 19.16
N THR A 72 9.12 1.82 18.37
CA THR A 72 10.51 2.25 18.10
C THR A 72 10.65 3.19 16.91
N LEU A 73 9.57 3.38 16.13
CA LEU A 73 9.58 3.98 14.80
C LEU A 73 10.44 3.18 13.79
N ALA A 74 10.83 1.95 14.06
CA ALA A 74 11.49 1.12 13.04
C ALA A 74 10.58 0.94 11.81
N ARG A 75 11.20 0.84 10.64
CA ARG A 75 10.51 0.64 9.36
C ARG A 75 10.78 -0.77 8.86
N SER A 76 9.74 -1.45 8.40
CA SER A 76 9.88 -2.76 7.76
C SER A 76 8.99 -2.86 6.51
N PRO A 77 9.44 -3.54 5.45
CA PRO A 77 8.63 -3.77 4.27
C PRO A 77 7.49 -4.74 4.61
N LYS A 78 6.28 -4.44 4.13
CA LYS A 78 5.16 -5.38 4.12
C LYS A 78 5.22 -6.24 2.85
N LYS A 79 4.40 -7.29 2.76
CA LYS A 79 4.29 -8.10 1.54
C LYS A 79 3.96 -7.24 0.30
N SER A 80 3.07 -6.26 0.48
CA SER A 80 2.71 -5.29 -0.57
C SER A 80 3.86 -4.43 -1.07
N PHE A 81 4.98 -4.32 -0.35
CA PHE A 81 6.17 -3.57 -0.80
C PHE A 81 6.78 -4.18 -2.05
N SER A 82 7.16 -5.46 -1.99
CA SER A 82 7.77 -6.15 -3.13
C SER A 82 6.76 -6.35 -4.26
N TRP A 83 5.48 -6.54 -3.92
CA TRP A 83 4.41 -6.56 -4.90
C TRP A 83 4.35 -5.24 -5.69
N TYR A 84 4.25 -4.08 -5.02
CA TYR A 84 4.15 -2.79 -5.71
C TYR A 84 5.43 -2.42 -6.47
N GLN A 85 6.60 -2.87 -6.00
CA GLN A 85 7.85 -2.79 -6.76
C GLN A 85 7.72 -3.51 -8.12
N ASN A 86 7.20 -4.74 -8.14
CA ASN A 86 6.98 -5.49 -9.38
C ASN A 86 5.92 -4.83 -10.28
N VAL A 87 4.85 -4.28 -9.70
CA VAL A 87 3.85 -3.49 -10.46
C VAL A 87 4.52 -2.33 -11.19
N ILE A 88 5.36 -1.54 -10.51
CA ILE A 88 6.07 -0.42 -11.13
C ILE A 88 7.02 -0.92 -12.23
N GLN A 89 7.84 -1.94 -11.94
CA GLN A 89 8.84 -2.48 -12.87
C GLN A 89 8.21 -3.05 -14.15
N SER A 90 7.04 -3.68 -14.02
CA SER A 90 6.30 -4.25 -15.13
C SER A 90 5.33 -3.28 -15.79
N ASN A 91 5.27 -2.02 -15.36
CA ASN A 91 4.25 -1.05 -15.78
C ASN A 91 2.82 -1.63 -15.69
N ALA A 92 2.52 -2.30 -14.58
CA ALA A 92 1.24 -2.96 -14.29
C ALA A 92 0.85 -4.10 -15.27
N GLU A 93 1.80 -4.72 -15.96
CA GLU A 93 1.56 -6.01 -16.64
C GLU A 93 1.47 -7.18 -15.64
N ASN A 94 2.17 -7.09 -14.50
CA ASN A 94 2.08 -8.06 -13.41
C ASN A 94 1.33 -7.46 -12.21
N LEU A 95 0.13 -7.97 -11.91
CA LEU A 95 -0.70 -7.56 -10.76
C LEU A 95 -0.98 -8.72 -9.81
#